data_AF-A0A6S7K739-F1
#
_entry.id   AF-A0A6S7K739-F1
#
_cell.length_a   1.000
_cell.length_b   1.000
_cell.length_c   1.000
_cell.angle_alpha   90.00
_cell.angle_beta   90.00
_cell.angle_gamma   90.00
#
_symmetry.space_group_name_H-M   'P 1'
#
loop_
_entity.id
_entity.type
_entity.pdbx_description
1 polymer ?
#
loop_
_entity_poly.entity_id
_entity_poly.type
_entity_poly.pdbx_seq_one_letter_code
_entity_poly.pdbx_strand_id
1 'polypeptide(L)'
;MDAGSVDNFISEQENKATSQKNRTRRKTITVLHLFLETKNEERKMEDILTAELNEYVSEFINSVRTKDGKEYEPSSLRNLLAISERHLNKNYPASIINDLAFKKTLKTLKTLNT
;
A
#
# COMPACT_ATOMS: atom_id res chain seq x y z
N MET A 1 -23.81 2.28 -35.67
CA MET A 1 -22.84 2.14 -34.57
C MET A 1 -23.43 1.14 -33.60
N ASP A 2 -22.77 0.01 -33.41
CA ASP A 2 -23.33 -1.17 -32.76
C ASP A 2 -23.08 -1.11 -31.25
N ALA A 3 -24.13 -0.97 -30.45
CA ALA A 3 -24.04 -0.75 -29.01
C ALA A 3 -23.38 -1.93 -28.27
N GLY A 4 -23.39 -3.14 -28.84
CA GLY A 4 -22.76 -4.33 -28.27
C GLY A 4 -21.23 -4.32 -28.31
N SER A 5 -20.59 -3.53 -29.19
CA SER A 5 -19.13 -3.46 -29.31
C SER A 5 -18.50 -2.64 -28.17
N VAL A 6 -19.20 -1.60 -27.72
CA VAL A 6 -18.74 -0.72 -26.63
C VAL A 6 -18.88 -1.42 -25.27
N ASP A 7 -20.00 -2.11 -25.04
CA ASP A 7 -20.28 -2.79 -23.78
C ASP A 7 -19.31 -3.97 -23.52
N ASN A 8 -18.98 -4.71 -24.58
CA ASN A 8 -17.99 -5.79 -24.51
C ASN A 8 -16.56 -5.26 -24.27
N PHE A 9 -16.20 -4.12 -24.88
CA PHE A 9 -14.91 -3.45 -24.63
C PHE A 9 -14.79 -2.92 -23.20
N ILE A 10 -15.85 -2.32 -22.65
CA ILE A 10 -15.90 -1.87 -21.26
C ILE A 10 -15.74 -3.06 -20.32
N SER A 11 -16.51 -4.13 -20.53
CA SER A 11 -16.46 -5.35 -19.72
C SER A 11 -15.08 -6.03 -19.73
N GLU A 12 -14.43 -6.10 -20.89
CA GLU A 12 -13.06 -6.63 -21.01
C GLU A 12 -12.01 -5.76 -20.30
N GLN A 13 -12.14 -4.44 -20.43
CA GLN A 13 -11.24 -3.50 -19.75
C GLN A 13 -11.45 -3.51 -18.23
N GLU A 14 -12.70 -3.60 -17.76
CA GLU A 14 -13.02 -3.76 -16.34
C GLU A 14 -12.49 -5.08 -15.76
N ASN A 15 -12.62 -6.18 -16.49
CA ASN A 15 -12.08 -7.49 -16.08
C ASN A 15 -10.54 -7.48 -16.01
N LYS A 16 -9.87 -6.86 -17.01
CA LYS A 16 -8.40 -6.69 -17.01
C LYS A 16 -7.95 -5.76 -15.87
N ALA A 17 -8.62 -4.62 -15.67
CA ALA A 17 -8.32 -3.68 -14.60
C ALA A 17 -8.53 -4.30 -13.21
N THR A 18 -9.61 -5.07 -13.02
CA THR A 18 -9.91 -5.78 -11.76
C THR A 18 -8.86 -6.83 -11.45
N SER A 19 -8.45 -7.62 -12.46
CA SER A 19 -7.40 -8.63 -12.32
C SER A 19 -6.05 -8.01 -11.99
N GLN A 20 -5.69 -6.92 -12.67
CA GLN A 20 -4.44 -6.21 -12.45
C GLN A 20 -4.41 -5.53 -11.07
N LYS A 21 -5.50 -4.88 -10.64
CA LYS A 21 -5.63 -4.26 -9.32
C LYS A 21 -5.48 -5.29 -8.21
N ASN A 22 -6.08 -6.46 -8.35
CA ASN A 22 -5.92 -7.57 -7.40
C ASN A 22 -4.47 -8.10 -7.36
N ARG A 23 -3.80 -8.18 -8.51
CA ARG A 23 -2.38 -8.58 -8.59
C ARG A 23 -1.46 -7.57 -7.89
N THR A 24 -1.64 -6.28 -8.16
CA THR A 24 -0.87 -5.21 -7.49
C THR A 24 -1.10 -5.24 -5.99
N ARG A 25 -2.36 -5.36 -5.55
CA ARG A 25 -2.69 -5.47 -4.13
C ARG A 25 -1.94 -6.63 -3.46
N ARG A 26 -2.03 -7.84 -4.01
CA ARG A 26 -1.34 -9.02 -3.45
C ARG A 26 0.17 -8.81 -3.38
N LYS A 27 0.78 -8.32 -4.46
CA LYS A 27 2.23 -8.03 -4.51
C LYS A 27 2.64 -7.05 -3.42
N THR A 28 1.93 -5.94 -3.27
CA THR A 28 2.20 -4.95 -2.22
C THR A 28 2.19 -5.56 -0.83
N ILE A 29 1.16 -6.36 -0.52
CA ILE A 29 1.05 -7.01 0.79
C ILE A 29 2.15 -8.04 1.00
N THR A 30 2.46 -8.85 -0.02
CA THR A 30 3.58 -9.81 0.06
C THR A 30 4.91 -9.11 0.34
N VAL A 31 5.20 -8.01 -0.36
CA VAL A 31 6.45 -7.28 -0.18
C VAL A 31 6.52 -6.63 1.21
N LEU A 32 5.41 -6.09 1.72
CA LEU A 32 5.35 -5.55 3.08
C LEU A 32 5.53 -6.65 4.14
N HIS A 33 4.92 -7.82 3.95
CA HIS A 33 5.10 -8.97 4.85
C HIS A 33 6.56 -9.44 4.87
N LEU A 34 7.18 -9.63 3.70
CA LEU A 34 8.59 -9.98 3.60
C LEU A 34 9.49 -8.94 4.28
N PHE A 35 9.15 -7.65 4.19
CA PHE A 35 9.89 -6.62 4.90
C PHE A 35 9.77 -6.76 6.43
N LEU A 36 8.58 -7.06 6.96
CA LEU A 36 8.39 -7.32 8.39
C LEU A 36 9.20 -8.55 8.85
N GLU A 37 9.24 -9.61 8.05
CA GLU A 37 10.06 -10.80 8.32
C GLU A 37 11.55 -10.44 8.44
N THR A 38 12.08 -9.53 7.58
CA THR A 38 13.47 -9.05 7.71
C THR A 38 13.74 -8.22 8.97
N LYS A 39 12.68 -7.83 9.68
CA LYS A 39 12.73 -7.12 10.97
C LYS A 39 12.42 -8.04 12.15
N ASN A 40 12.38 -9.36 11.91
CA ASN A 40 11.97 -10.38 12.87
C ASN A 40 10.57 -10.14 13.45
N GLU A 41 9.68 -9.54 12.67
CA GLU A 41 8.29 -9.35 13.04
C GLU A 41 7.42 -10.44 12.43
N GLU A 42 6.96 -11.37 13.26
CA GLU A 42 6.17 -12.55 12.86
C GLU A 42 4.67 -12.37 13.12
N ARG A 43 4.26 -11.30 13.84
CA ARG A 43 2.84 -11.01 14.05
C ARG A 43 2.18 -10.63 12.73
N LYS A 44 0.87 -10.91 12.62
CA LYS A 44 0.08 -10.37 11.52
C LYS A 44 0.04 -8.85 11.63
N MET A 45 -0.04 -8.16 10.49
CA MET A 45 -0.13 -6.70 10.47
C MET A 45 -1.25 -6.14 11.35
N GLU A 46 -2.40 -6.81 11.40
CA GLU A 46 -3.51 -6.41 12.27
C GLU A 46 -3.26 -6.57 13.78
N ASP A 47 -2.27 -7.39 14.18
CA ASP A 47 -1.93 -7.68 15.57
C ASP A 47 -0.75 -6.80 16.08
N ILE A 48 -0.09 -6.07 15.18
CA ILE A 48 0.99 -5.13 15.52
C ILE A 48 0.39 -3.85 16.11
N LEU A 49 0.96 -3.35 17.20
CA LEU A 49 0.50 -2.10 17.81
C LEU A 49 0.67 -0.94 16.83
N THR A 50 -0.26 0.02 16.88
CA THR A 50 -0.26 1.16 15.94
C THR A 50 1.05 1.93 15.93
N ALA A 51 1.67 2.11 17.10
CA ALA A 51 2.96 2.78 17.20
C ALA A 51 4.07 2.00 16.47
N GLU A 52 4.14 0.69 16.67
CA GLU A 52 5.12 -0.20 16.03
C GLU A 52 4.89 -0.27 14.52
N LEU A 53 3.63 -0.43 14.10
CA LEU A 53 3.28 -0.49 12.68
C LEU A 53 3.61 0.83 11.97
N ASN A 54 3.42 1.97 12.62
CA ASN A 54 3.85 3.27 12.09
C ASN A 54 5.38 3.35 11.88
N GLU A 55 6.18 2.76 12.77
CA GLU A 55 7.63 2.67 12.59
C GLU A 55 7.97 1.78 11.39
N TYR A 56 7.42 0.57 11.32
CA TYR A 56 7.67 -0.37 10.23
C TYR A 56 7.25 0.18 8.86
N VAL A 57 6.07 0.77 8.75
CA VAL A 57 5.58 1.32 7.47
C VAL A 57 6.42 2.53 7.04
N SER A 58 6.87 3.38 7.97
CA SER A 58 7.80 4.48 7.67
C SER A 58 9.14 3.98 7.16
N GLU A 59 9.72 2.96 7.80
CA GLU A 59 10.97 2.34 7.35
C GLU A 59 10.80 1.64 6.00
N PHE A 60 9.67 0.98 5.78
CA PHE A 60 9.35 0.34 4.52
C PHE A 60 9.35 1.35 3.36
N ILE A 61 8.66 2.50 3.51
CA ILE A 61 8.66 3.58 2.50
C ILE A 61 10.09 4.07 2.22
N ASN A 62 10.91 4.23 3.26
CA ASN A 62 12.31 4.62 3.07
C ASN A 62 13.13 3.54 2.35
N SER A 63 12.88 2.25 2.63
CA SER A 63 13.62 1.14 2.03
C SER A 63 13.34 0.98 0.52
N VAL A 64 12.09 1.19 0.10
CA VAL A 64 11.73 1.14 -1.33
C VAL A 64 12.31 2.33 -2.08
N ARG A 65 12.55 3.47 -1.42
CA ARG A 65 13.26 4.62 -2.01
C ARG A 65 14.72 4.30 -2.36
N THR A 66 15.41 3.56 -1.50
CA THR A 66 16.87 3.37 -1.62
C THR A 66 17.27 2.20 -2.51
N LYS A 67 16.39 1.23 -2.74
CA LYS A 67 16.77 -0.07 -3.32
C LYS A 67 17.07 -0.02 -4.82
N ASP A 68 16.44 0.88 -5.58
CA ASP A 68 16.57 0.96 -7.04
C ASP A 68 17.18 2.28 -7.55
N GLY A 69 17.54 3.22 -6.66
CA GLY A 69 18.02 4.57 -7.02
C GLY A 69 17.00 5.44 -7.77
N LYS A 70 15.85 4.87 -8.14
CA LYS A 70 14.67 5.57 -8.66
C LYS A 70 13.70 5.80 -7.53
N GLU A 71 13.43 7.07 -7.25
CA GLU A 71 12.35 7.44 -6.35
C GLU A 71 11.01 6.97 -6.91
N TYR A 72 10.25 6.23 -6.10
CA TYR A 72 8.87 5.92 -6.43
C TYR A 72 8.06 7.22 -6.42
N GLU A 73 7.26 7.42 -7.47
CA GLU A 73 6.34 8.55 -7.56
C GLU A 73 5.47 8.66 -6.29
N PRO A 74 5.21 9.87 -5.77
CA PRO A 74 4.39 10.06 -4.58
C PRO A 74 3.00 9.41 -4.68
N SER A 75 2.42 9.37 -5.88
CA SER A 75 1.15 8.69 -6.18
C SER A 75 1.23 7.17 -5.97
N SER A 76 2.35 6.55 -6.35
CA SER A 76 2.58 5.12 -6.17
C SER A 76 2.72 4.76 -4.69
N LEU A 77 3.40 5.60 -3.91
CA LEU A 77 3.56 5.40 -2.47
C LEU A 77 2.27 5.65 -1.69
N ARG A 78 1.46 6.64 -2.10
CA ARG A 78 0.09 6.82 -1.58
C ARG A 78 -0.78 5.61 -1.88
N ASN A 79 -0.73 5.08 -3.10
CA ASN A 79 -1.47 3.89 -3.47
C ASN A 79 -1.02 2.66 -2.67
N LEU A 80 0.28 2.55 -2.37
CA LEU A 80 0.81 1.51 -1.50
C LEU A 80 0.19 1.58 -0.11
N LEU A 81 0.17 2.77 0.50
CA LEU A 81 -0.44 2.96 1.83
C LEU A 81 -1.94 2.66 1.83
N ALA A 82 -2.65 3.04 0.77
CA ALA A 82 -4.07 2.72 0.63
C ALA A 82 -4.32 1.21 0.52
N ILE A 83 -3.44 0.48 -0.18
CA ILE A 83 -3.49 -0.97 -0.26
C ILE A 83 -3.24 -1.61 1.12
N SER A 84 -2.23 -1.12 1.85
CA SER A 84 -1.90 -1.60 3.19
C SER A 84 -3.04 -1.32 4.19
N GLU A 85 -3.61 -0.11 4.18
CA GLU A 85 -4.75 0.25 5.02
C GLU A 85 -5.96 -0.65 4.74
N ARG A 86 -6.26 -0.92 3.46
CA ARG A 86 -7.33 -1.85 3.08
C ARG A 86 -7.02 -3.31 3.42
N HIS A 87 -5.78 -3.65 3.74
CA HIS A 87 -5.40 -4.98 4.20
C HIS A 87 -5.56 -5.14 5.72
N LEU A 88 -5.41 -4.06 6.48
CA LEU A 88 -5.73 -4.07 7.91
C LEU A 88 -7.20 -4.46 8.13
N ASN A 89 -7.44 -5.17 9.23
CA ASN A 89 -8.79 -5.51 9.66
C ASN A 89 -9.60 -4.21 9.87
N LYS A 90 -10.91 -4.25 9.60
CA LYS A 90 -11.83 -3.13 9.86
C LYS A 90 -11.83 -2.66 11.32
N ASN A 91 -11.41 -3.53 12.24
CA ASN A 91 -11.31 -3.24 13.67
C ASN A 91 -9.94 -2.67 14.09
N TYR A 92 -9.01 -2.45 13.15
CA TYR A 92 -7.73 -1.83 13.48
C TYR A 92 -7.98 -0.39 13.98
N PRO A 93 -7.37 0.03 15.09
CA PRO A 93 -7.82 1.21 15.83
C PRO A 93 -7.45 2.55 15.17
N ALA A 94 -6.69 2.56 14.07
CA ALA A 94 -6.22 3.79 13.42
C ALA A 94 -6.04 3.62 11.91
N SER A 95 -6.29 4.69 11.16
CA SER A 95 -6.01 4.81 9.73
C SER A 95 -4.54 5.15 9.47
N ILE A 96 -3.89 4.37 8.59
CA ILE A 96 -2.52 4.63 8.14
C ILE A 96 -2.42 5.99 7.44
N ILE A 97 -3.45 6.35 6.67
CA ILE A 97 -3.43 7.53 5.80
C ILE A 97 -3.89 8.79 6.54
N ASN A 98 -4.86 8.67 7.45
CA ASN A 98 -5.56 9.83 8.00
C ASN A 98 -5.21 10.13 9.47
N ASP A 99 -4.80 9.13 10.25
CA ASP A 99 -4.59 9.34 11.68
C ASP A 99 -3.18 9.77 12.05
N LEU A 100 -3.09 10.67 13.03
CA LEU A 100 -1.82 11.11 13.62
C LEU A 100 -1.05 9.99 14.32
N ALA A 101 -1.72 8.86 14.63
CA ALA A 101 -1.05 7.67 15.13
C ALA A 101 0.03 7.17 14.14
N PHE A 102 -0.13 7.47 12.84
CA PHE A 102 0.83 7.20 11.78
C PHE A 102 1.69 8.42 11.41
N LYS A 103 1.93 9.36 12.34
CA LYS A 103 2.68 10.61 12.08
C LYS A 103 4.03 10.41 11.42
N LYS A 104 4.77 9.33 11.72
CA LYS A 104 6.10 9.11 11.15
C LYS A 104 5.96 8.72 9.68
N THR A 105 5.06 7.79 9.39
CA THR A 105 4.65 7.41 8.03
C THR A 105 4.23 8.64 7.22
N LEU A 106 3.37 9.50 7.78
CA LEU A 106 2.90 10.71 7.11
C LEU A 106 4.01 11.73 6.87
N LYS A 107 4.94 11.91 7.82
CA LYS A 107 6.12 12.77 7.65
C LYS A 107 7.02 12.24 6.53
N THR A 108 7.33 10.94 6.55
CA THR A 108 8.12 10.29 5.49
C THR A 108 7.46 10.45 4.12
N LEU A 109 6.13 10.37 4.06
CA LEU A 109 5.40 10.58 2.80
C LEU A 109 5.45 12.05 2.33
N LYS A 110 5.34 13.01 3.25
CA LYS A 110 5.37 14.45 2.93
C LYS A 110 6.72 14.90 2.40
N THR A 111 7.82 14.40 2.97
CA THR A 111 9.19 14.68 2.49
C THR A 111 9.45 14.19 1.06
N LEU A 112 8.54 13.43 0.44
CA LEU A 112 8.64 13.00 -0.96
C LEU A 112 7.96 13.95 -1.96
N ASN A 113 7.12 14.88 -1.48
CA ASN A 113 6.42 15.85 -2.34
C ASN A 113 7.09 17.24 -2.32
N THR A 114 8.28 17.35 -1.72
CA THR A 114 9.03 18.60 -1.51
C THR A 114 10.41 18.44 -2.11
#